data_AF-A0A8S3AB18-F1
#
_entry.id   AF-A0A8S3AB18-F1
#
_cell.length_a   1.000
_cell.length_b   1.000
_cell.length_c   1.000
_cell.angle_alpha   90.00
_cell.angle_beta   90.00
_cell.angle_gamma   90.00
#
_symmetry.space_group_name_H-M   'P 1'
#
loop_
_entity.id
_entity.type
_entity.pdbx_description
1 polymer ?
#
loop_
_entity_poly.entity_id
_entity_poly.type
_entity_poly.pdbx_seq_one_letter_code
_entity_poly.pdbx_strand_id
1 'polypeptide(L)'
;MFSPQTSKYRFPFMLFQCTVTVLNGSAMLMMLFFEDFGLCLLLVLSLFLSKAIFIAGPTLCPNTCSFIEWLLISMGCSGFFLSINLHWWSRFEDVINRPIYTFDYVVVCECLLLFGMIVSILQMIPWSTAIKSTTQFYISLVTTFSVVFLPQAYSFLNQNPFIWLFNYIFHKSHRIYLLLFWLIVSLLSLLIVNIHLRYATANNITYEKTILRKYFHLLAIIVYTSGILFDTHLLTMCSVAFIVLLLLLECIKIKKVAPLGDIIRNAWNMYENEKDIGAIMFSHIFLIIGLSYPVWIADDNKRLAQLSGIISVGIGDSAASIVGSKIGIYKWPGTKRTLEGSLAGLITQFLFITCLWYFGT
;
A
#
# COMPACT_ATOMS: atom_id res chain seq x y z
N MET A 1 -13.80 32.07 5.54
CA MET A 1 -14.58 32.05 4.28
C MET A 1 -13.93 31.01 3.38
N PHE A 2 -14.59 29.88 3.17
CA PHE A 2 -14.03 28.72 2.48
C PHE A 2 -14.15 28.90 0.95
N SER A 3 -13.09 28.60 0.19
CA SER A 3 -13.06 28.83 -1.27
C SER A 3 -14.07 27.93 -2.01
N PRO A 4 -14.55 28.30 -3.22
CA PRO A 4 -15.60 27.56 -3.93
C PRO A 4 -15.31 26.06 -4.16
N GLN A 5 -14.04 25.64 -4.18
CA GLN A 5 -13.63 24.24 -4.30
C GLN A 5 -13.93 23.39 -3.05
N THR A 6 -13.98 24.00 -1.87
CA THR A 6 -14.22 23.29 -0.59
C THR A 6 -15.67 22.93 -0.34
N SER A 7 -16.63 23.53 -1.07
CA SER A 7 -18.06 23.18 -0.96
C SER A 7 -18.36 21.77 -1.48
N LYS A 8 -17.59 21.30 -2.48
CA LYS A 8 -17.73 19.97 -3.11
C LYS A 8 -17.33 18.81 -2.19
N TYR A 9 -16.61 19.10 -1.10
CA TYR A 9 -16.09 18.11 -0.16
C TYR A 9 -16.74 18.17 1.23
N ARG A 10 -17.77 19.00 1.44
CA ARG A 10 -18.41 19.19 2.76
C ARG A 10 -19.01 17.92 3.36
N PHE A 11 -19.77 17.15 2.57
CA PHE A 11 -20.43 15.92 3.04
C PHE A 11 -19.43 14.76 3.28
N PRO A 12 -18.44 14.52 2.39
CA PRO A 12 -17.35 13.58 2.67
C PRO A 12 -16.46 13.98 3.86
N PHE A 13 -16.21 15.29 4.06
CA PHE A 13 -15.47 15.81 5.23
C PHE A 13 -16.20 15.53 6.55
N MET A 14 -17.53 15.67 6.58
CA MET A 14 -18.35 15.31 7.74
C MET A 14 -18.36 13.79 7.99
N LEU A 15 -18.42 12.96 6.94
CA LEU A 15 -18.30 11.51 7.05
C LEU A 15 -16.92 11.10 7.59
N PHE A 16 -15.83 11.71 7.11
CA PHE A 16 -14.47 11.50 7.64
C PHE A 16 -14.36 11.87 9.12
N GLN A 17 -14.89 13.04 9.51
CA GLN A 17 -14.96 13.43 10.91
C GLN A 17 -15.74 12.39 11.72
N CYS A 18 -16.90 11.94 11.26
CA CYS A 18 -17.65 10.89 11.96
C CYS A 18 -16.88 9.57 12.06
N THR A 19 -16.25 9.06 11.00
CA THR A 19 -15.59 7.74 11.05
C THR A 19 -14.32 7.76 11.89
N VAL A 20 -13.50 8.82 11.79
CA VAL A 20 -12.27 8.98 12.58
C VAL A 20 -12.59 9.29 14.03
N THR A 21 -13.60 10.12 14.31
CA THR A 21 -14.04 10.43 15.68
C THR A 21 -14.74 9.24 16.33
N VAL A 22 -15.48 8.41 15.58
CA VAL A 22 -16.13 7.19 16.12
C VAL A 22 -15.11 6.08 16.38
N LEU A 23 -14.23 5.76 15.42
CA LEU A 23 -13.21 4.71 15.61
C LEU A 23 -12.23 5.03 16.75
N ASN A 24 -11.81 6.29 16.85
CA ASN A 24 -10.89 6.69 17.92
C ASN A 24 -11.61 7.05 19.22
N GLY A 25 -12.87 7.50 19.18
CA GLY A 25 -13.72 7.60 20.36
C GLY A 25 -13.96 6.23 21.00
N SER A 26 -14.15 5.17 20.19
CA SER A 26 -14.21 3.80 20.69
C SER A 26 -12.87 3.28 21.22
N ALA A 27 -11.74 3.65 20.61
CA ALA A 27 -10.41 3.29 21.12
C ALA A 27 -10.05 4.02 22.43
N MET A 28 -10.41 5.29 22.56
CA MET A 28 -10.23 6.09 23.77
C MET A 28 -11.14 5.60 24.90
N LEU A 29 -12.38 5.19 24.60
CA LEU A 29 -13.27 4.53 25.55
C LEU A 29 -12.72 3.16 25.99
N MET A 30 -12.17 2.34 25.07
CA MET A 30 -11.53 1.08 25.45
C MET A 30 -10.27 1.28 26.30
N MET A 31 -9.49 2.35 26.10
CA MET A 31 -8.25 2.58 26.88
C MET A 31 -8.45 3.34 28.19
N LEU A 32 -9.54 4.11 28.33
CA LEU A 32 -9.99 4.57 29.65
C LEU A 32 -10.32 3.40 30.59
N PHE A 33 -10.59 2.20 30.04
CA PHE A 33 -10.68 0.95 30.81
C PHE A 33 -9.31 0.31 31.15
N PHE A 34 -8.21 0.70 30.50
CA PHE A 34 -6.86 0.12 30.70
C PHE A 34 -5.88 1.04 31.46
N GLU A 35 -6.33 2.22 31.93
CA GLU A 35 -5.59 3.16 32.81
C GLU A 35 -4.22 3.69 32.32
N ASP A 36 -3.87 3.57 31.03
CA ASP A 36 -2.60 4.08 30.51
C ASP A 36 -2.75 5.45 29.79
N PHE A 37 -2.29 6.51 30.46
CA PHE A 37 -2.30 7.88 29.95
C PHE A 37 -1.37 8.08 28.74
N GLY A 38 -0.26 7.35 28.66
CA GLY A 38 0.73 7.46 27.58
C GLY A 38 0.15 6.99 26.25
N LEU A 39 -0.51 5.83 26.26
CA LEU A 39 -1.21 5.27 25.11
C LEU A 39 -2.35 6.18 24.61
N CYS A 40 -3.11 6.78 25.55
CA CYS A 40 -4.16 7.74 25.21
C CYS A 40 -3.60 8.98 24.50
N LEU A 41 -2.47 9.53 24.98
CA LEU A 41 -1.81 10.68 24.34
C LEU A 41 -1.32 10.35 22.93
N LEU A 42 -0.73 9.16 22.73
CA LEU A 42 -0.24 8.70 21.42
C LEU A 42 -1.37 8.58 20.38
N LEU A 43 -2.53 8.05 20.78
CA LEU A 43 -3.72 8.02 19.94
C LEU A 43 -4.17 9.44 19.55
N VAL A 44 -4.24 10.35 20.51
CA VAL A 44 -4.63 11.75 20.27
C VAL A 44 -3.65 12.43 19.31
N LEU A 45 -2.35 12.20 19.45
CA LEU A 45 -1.35 12.73 18.53
C LEU A 45 -1.49 12.14 17.12
N SER A 46 -1.75 10.83 17.00
CA SER A 46 -2.01 10.18 15.70
C SER A 46 -3.23 10.78 14.98
N LEU A 47 -4.26 11.18 15.74
CA LEU A 47 -5.46 11.84 15.23
C LEU A 47 -5.18 13.24 14.69
N PHE A 48 -4.43 14.03 15.46
CA PHE A 48 -4.01 15.36 15.02
C PHE A 48 -3.15 15.28 13.76
N LEU A 49 -2.26 14.29 13.67
CA LEU A 49 -1.44 14.04 12.49
C LEU A 49 -2.29 13.70 11.27
N SER A 50 -3.25 12.78 11.41
CA SER A 50 -4.19 12.43 10.34
C SER A 50 -4.92 13.69 9.84
N LYS A 51 -5.55 14.43 10.77
CA LYS A 51 -6.28 15.65 10.44
C LYS A 51 -5.40 16.71 9.77
N ALA A 52 -4.15 16.89 10.22
CA ALA A 52 -3.22 17.83 9.64
C ALA A 52 -2.86 17.46 8.19
N ILE A 53 -2.53 16.19 7.93
CA ILE A 53 -2.20 15.69 6.59
C ILE A 53 -3.40 15.84 5.65
N PHE A 54 -4.60 15.50 6.12
CA PHE A 54 -5.80 15.57 5.29
C PHE A 54 -6.19 17.01 4.91
N ILE A 55 -6.00 17.97 5.81
CA ILE A 55 -6.31 19.38 5.54
C ILE A 55 -5.22 20.04 4.71
N ALA A 56 -3.95 19.79 5.03
CA ALA A 56 -2.81 20.43 4.37
C ALA A 56 -2.44 19.79 3.03
N GLY A 57 -2.69 18.49 2.85
CA GLY A 57 -2.33 17.76 1.64
C GLY A 57 -2.89 18.38 0.35
N PRO A 58 -4.22 18.57 0.24
CA PRO A 58 -4.83 19.17 -0.94
C PRO A 58 -4.39 20.61 -1.22
N THR A 59 -3.98 21.36 -0.20
CA THR A 59 -3.51 22.74 -0.35
C THR A 59 -2.04 22.82 -0.76
N LEU A 60 -1.21 21.90 -0.26
CA LEU A 60 0.22 21.80 -0.61
C LEU A 60 0.44 21.19 -1.99
N CYS A 61 -0.43 20.28 -2.41
CA CYS A 61 -0.33 19.57 -3.69
C CYS A 61 -1.70 19.52 -4.39
N PRO A 62 -2.15 20.65 -4.95
CA PRO A 62 -3.42 20.71 -5.66
C PRO A 62 -3.38 19.80 -6.90
N ASN A 63 -4.46 19.03 -7.10
CA ASN A 63 -4.69 18.13 -8.24
C ASN A 63 -3.75 16.91 -8.36
N THR A 64 -2.97 16.57 -7.33
CA THR A 64 -2.13 15.36 -7.35
C THR A 64 -2.87 14.09 -6.96
N CYS A 65 -3.82 14.21 -6.02
CA CYS A 65 -4.57 13.09 -5.48
C CYS A 65 -6.06 13.43 -5.36
N SER A 66 -6.93 12.45 -5.54
CA SER A 66 -8.35 12.52 -5.26
C SER A 66 -8.62 12.53 -3.74
N PHE A 67 -9.86 12.85 -3.36
CA PHE A 67 -10.28 12.92 -1.97
C PHE A 67 -10.02 11.62 -1.19
N ILE A 68 -10.36 10.48 -1.77
CA ILE A 68 -10.18 9.16 -1.14
C ILE A 68 -8.70 8.84 -0.97
N GLU A 69 -7.85 9.35 -1.87
CA GLU A 69 -6.41 9.11 -1.83
C GLU A 69 -5.77 9.93 -0.71
N TRP A 70 -6.16 11.19 -0.54
CA TRP A 70 -5.73 12.00 0.61
C TRP A 70 -6.22 11.42 1.94
N LEU A 71 -7.42 10.87 1.97
CA LEU A 71 -7.96 10.15 3.12
C LEU A 71 -7.09 8.92 3.47
N LEU A 72 -6.75 8.09 2.48
CA LEU A 72 -5.91 6.91 2.69
C LEU A 72 -4.49 7.27 3.11
N ILE A 73 -3.88 8.29 2.50
CA ILE A 73 -2.55 8.78 2.88
C ILE A 73 -2.56 9.27 4.33
N SER A 74 -3.55 10.08 4.69
CA SER A 74 -3.75 10.57 6.05
C SER A 74 -3.88 9.45 7.08
N MET A 75 -4.72 8.45 6.80
CA MET A 75 -4.95 7.31 7.69
C MET A 75 -3.71 6.41 7.79
N GLY A 76 -3.03 6.16 6.66
CA GLY A 76 -1.80 5.36 6.60
C GLY A 76 -0.66 5.98 7.40
N CYS A 77 -0.41 7.29 7.23
CA CYS A 77 0.60 8.00 8.00
C CYS A 77 0.29 8.03 9.51
N SER A 78 -0.98 8.23 9.90
CA SER A 78 -1.36 8.20 11.32
C SER A 78 -1.26 6.80 11.94
N GLY A 79 -1.69 5.76 11.21
CA GLY A 79 -1.59 4.38 11.67
C GLY A 79 -0.14 3.93 11.83
N PHE A 80 0.71 4.34 10.88
CA PHE A 80 2.15 4.13 10.94
C PHE A 80 2.80 4.83 12.14
N PHE A 81 2.44 6.09 12.38
CA PHE A 81 2.93 6.82 13.55
C PHE A 81 2.51 6.10 14.85
N LEU A 82 1.25 5.68 14.94
CA LEU A 82 0.76 4.95 16.10
C LEU A 82 1.51 3.62 16.30
N SER A 83 1.70 2.83 15.25
CA SER A 83 2.35 1.51 15.36
C SER A 83 3.80 1.60 15.86
N ILE A 84 4.59 2.54 15.33
CA ILE A 84 5.96 2.79 15.80
C ILE A 84 5.99 3.14 17.28
N ASN A 85 5.09 4.02 17.72
CA ASN A 85 5.08 4.48 19.10
C ASN A 85 4.59 3.38 20.05
N LEU A 86 3.61 2.58 19.63
CA LEU A 86 3.18 1.40 20.36
C LEU A 86 4.30 0.37 20.49
N HIS A 87 5.12 0.19 19.45
CA HIS A 87 6.26 -0.73 19.50
C HIS A 87 7.37 -0.23 20.43
N TRP A 88 7.68 1.07 20.41
CA TRP A 88 8.58 1.69 21.39
C TRP A 88 8.02 1.58 22.81
N TRP A 89 6.73 1.81 23.00
CA TRP A 89 6.04 1.68 24.28
C TRP A 89 6.09 0.26 24.80
N SER A 90 5.76 -0.73 23.96
CA SER A 90 5.80 -2.15 24.36
C SER A 90 7.22 -2.62 24.65
N ARG A 91 8.25 -2.10 23.97
CA ARG A 91 9.66 -2.39 24.30
C ARG A 91 10.10 -1.73 25.60
N PHE A 92 9.49 -0.61 25.97
CA PHE A 92 9.72 0.04 27.26
C PHE A 92 9.07 -0.75 28.40
N GLU A 93 7.88 -1.34 28.18
CA GLU A 93 7.18 -2.17 29.17
C GLU A 93 7.70 -3.61 29.26
N ASP A 94 7.98 -4.27 28.13
CA ASP A 94 8.40 -5.68 28.08
C ASP A 94 9.92 -5.83 27.93
N VAL A 95 10.61 -5.90 29.07
CA VAL A 95 11.95 -6.51 29.20
C VAL A 95 11.86 -8.05 29.32
N ILE A 96 10.66 -8.66 29.34
CA ILE A 96 10.49 -10.03 29.81
C ILE A 96 9.46 -10.83 28.95
N ASN A 97 9.95 -11.84 28.21
CA ASN A 97 9.23 -13.08 27.78
C ASN A 97 8.45 -13.21 26.45
N ARG A 98 8.89 -12.66 25.31
CA ARG A 98 8.34 -13.08 23.98
C ARG A 98 9.40 -13.47 22.94
N PRO A 99 9.09 -14.42 22.01
CA PRO A 99 10.06 -14.90 21.03
C PRO A 99 10.47 -13.78 20.06
N ILE A 100 11.78 -13.63 19.92
CA ILE A 100 12.48 -12.47 19.33
C ILE A 100 12.08 -12.21 17.86
N TYR A 101 11.80 -13.25 17.07
CA TYR A 101 11.59 -13.10 15.61
C TYR A 101 10.21 -12.56 15.17
N THR A 102 9.17 -12.64 16.01
CA THR A 102 7.81 -12.26 15.59
C THR A 102 7.56 -10.74 15.57
N PHE A 103 8.41 -9.95 16.22
CA PHE A 103 8.30 -8.49 16.19
C PHE A 103 9.34 -7.82 15.31
N ASP A 104 10.52 -8.43 15.16
CA ASP A 104 11.61 -7.87 14.36
C ASP A 104 11.22 -7.55 12.91
N TYR A 105 10.41 -8.41 12.28
CA TYR A 105 9.97 -8.15 10.90
C TYR A 105 8.99 -6.97 10.83
N VAL A 106 8.13 -6.78 11.84
CA VAL A 106 7.22 -5.62 11.91
C VAL A 106 8.04 -4.34 12.02
N VAL A 107 9.07 -4.33 12.88
CA VAL A 107 10.02 -3.22 12.99
C VAL A 107 10.68 -2.88 11.66
N VAL A 108 11.15 -3.89 10.92
CA VAL A 108 11.80 -3.64 9.63
C VAL A 108 10.81 -3.09 8.61
N CYS A 109 9.59 -3.62 8.55
CA CYS A 109 8.50 -3.02 7.76
C CYS A 109 8.32 -1.55 8.12
N GLU A 110 8.33 -1.22 9.41
CA GLU A 110 8.12 0.14 9.85
C GLU A 110 9.25 1.07 9.45
N CYS A 111 10.50 0.65 9.68
CA CYS A 111 11.69 1.40 9.28
C CYS A 111 11.69 1.67 7.76
N LEU A 112 11.30 0.67 6.96
CA LEU A 112 11.19 0.79 5.50
C LEU A 112 10.12 1.81 5.09
N LEU A 113 8.94 1.77 5.72
CA LEU A 113 7.86 2.73 5.43
C LEU A 113 8.27 4.16 5.77
N LEU A 114 8.87 4.39 6.95
CA LEU A 114 9.37 5.72 7.33
C LEU A 114 10.39 6.22 6.33
N PHE A 115 11.34 5.36 5.94
CA PHE A 115 12.35 5.68 4.93
C PHE A 115 11.72 6.13 3.61
N GLY A 116 10.77 5.35 3.08
CA GLY A 116 10.06 5.68 1.85
C GLY A 116 9.29 7.00 1.93
N MET A 117 8.60 7.24 3.07
CA MET A 117 7.85 8.48 3.30
C MET A 117 8.76 9.70 3.36
N ILE A 118 9.85 9.66 4.14
CA ILE A 118 10.78 10.79 4.27
C ILE A 118 11.40 11.13 2.92
N VAL A 119 11.90 10.13 2.18
CA VAL A 119 12.47 10.36 0.84
C VAL A 119 11.44 11.03 -0.08
N SER A 120 10.21 10.54 -0.08
CA SER A 120 9.12 11.10 -0.91
C SER A 120 8.81 12.56 -0.54
N ILE A 121 8.71 12.86 0.76
CA ILE A 121 8.47 14.24 1.26
C ILE A 121 9.63 15.16 0.86
N LEU A 122 10.88 14.72 1.00
CA LEU A 122 12.05 15.51 0.61
C LEU A 122 12.06 15.86 -0.89
N GLN A 123 11.40 15.05 -1.74
CA GLN A 123 11.23 15.38 -3.16
C GLN A 123 10.16 16.46 -3.42
N MET A 124 9.21 16.64 -2.51
CA MET A 124 8.16 17.66 -2.63
C MET A 124 8.68 19.05 -2.29
N ILE A 125 9.76 19.12 -1.49
CA ILE A 125 10.39 20.39 -1.11
C ILE A 125 11.19 20.96 -2.29
N PRO A 126 10.91 22.20 -2.74
CA PRO A 126 11.73 22.85 -3.74
C PRO A 126 13.11 23.16 -3.13
N TRP A 127 14.14 22.45 -3.60
CA TRP A 127 15.53 22.78 -3.27
C TRP A 127 16.00 23.99 -4.07
N SER A 128 17.10 24.60 -3.62
CA SER A 128 17.75 25.71 -4.31
C SER A 128 17.90 25.39 -5.81
N THR A 129 17.68 26.38 -6.67
CA THR A 129 17.77 26.25 -8.14
C THR A 129 19.12 25.70 -8.63
N ALA A 130 20.16 25.75 -7.79
CA ALA A 130 21.48 25.18 -8.05
C ALA A 130 21.51 23.65 -8.13
N ILE A 131 20.55 22.94 -7.50
CA ILE A 131 20.60 21.48 -7.36
C ILE A 131 19.64 20.83 -8.35
N LYS A 132 20.19 20.01 -9.25
CA LYS A 132 19.41 19.24 -10.21
C LYS A 132 18.53 18.21 -9.48
N SER A 133 17.32 17.97 -9.99
CA SER A 133 16.36 17.01 -9.41
C SER A 133 16.95 15.61 -9.19
N THR A 134 17.80 15.15 -10.11
CA THR A 134 18.50 13.86 -10.01
C THR A 134 19.44 13.82 -8.81
N THR A 135 20.22 14.88 -8.60
CA THR A 135 21.16 14.98 -7.48
C THR A 135 20.40 15.09 -6.15
N GLN A 136 19.34 15.88 -6.09
CA GLN A 136 18.46 15.98 -4.91
C GLN A 136 17.90 14.60 -4.53
N PHE A 137 17.42 13.83 -5.51
CA PHE A 137 16.89 12.49 -5.26
C PHE A 137 17.94 11.59 -4.62
N TYR A 138 19.12 11.43 -5.25
CA TYR A 138 20.15 10.54 -4.72
C TYR A 138 20.71 10.98 -3.38
N ILE A 139 20.91 12.29 -3.15
CA ILE A 139 21.32 12.79 -1.84
C ILE A 139 20.27 12.41 -0.80
N SER A 140 19.00 12.76 -1.03
CA SER A 140 17.93 12.45 -0.06
C SER A 140 17.79 10.95 0.21
N LEU A 141 17.98 10.10 -0.81
CA LEU A 141 17.90 8.65 -0.70
C LEU A 141 19.02 8.13 0.21
N VAL A 142 20.28 8.50 -0.09
CA VAL A 142 21.45 8.04 0.65
C VAL A 142 21.47 8.60 2.07
N THR A 143 21.13 9.88 2.26
CA THR A 143 21.10 10.50 3.58
C THR A 143 20.02 9.89 4.44
N THR A 144 18.80 9.71 3.92
CA THR A 144 17.70 9.10 4.70
C THR A 144 18.01 7.64 5.02
N PHE A 145 18.61 6.90 4.08
CA PHE A 145 19.02 5.52 4.32
C PHE A 145 20.07 5.42 5.44
N SER A 146 21.09 6.29 5.39
CA SER A 146 22.23 6.21 6.31
C SER A 146 21.94 6.81 7.70
N VAL A 147 21.12 7.87 7.77
CA VAL A 147 20.86 8.63 9.00
C VAL A 147 19.57 8.22 9.68
N VAL A 148 18.58 7.73 8.93
CA VAL A 148 17.28 7.34 9.50
C VAL A 148 17.13 5.82 9.50
N PHE A 149 17.15 5.17 8.33
CA PHE A 149 16.83 3.75 8.22
C PHE A 149 17.84 2.86 8.99
N LEU A 150 19.14 3.00 8.71
CA LEU A 150 20.16 2.12 9.31
C LEU A 150 20.25 2.26 10.83
N PRO A 151 20.35 3.48 11.42
CA PRO A 151 20.46 3.61 12.87
C PRO A 151 19.21 3.12 13.59
N GLN A 152 18.03 3.42 13.06
CA GLN A 152 16.76 2.97 13.61
C GLN A 152 16.66 1.44 13.56
N ALA A 153 16.87 0.82 12.40
CA ALA A 153 16.82 -0.64 12.25
C ALA A 153 17.84 -1.34 13.13
N TYR A 154 19.07 -0.81 13.24
CA TYR A 154 20.09 -1.34 14.14
C TYR A 154 19.66 -1.27 15.61
N SER A 155 19.09 -0.12 16.03
CA SER A 155 18.68 0.11 17.42
C SER A 155 17.55 -0.83 17.86
N PHE A 156 16.62 -1.14 16.97
CA PHE A 156 15.54 -2.06 17.28
C PHE A 156 15.95 -3.53 17.19
N LEU A 157 16.66 -3.91 16.12
CA LEU A 157 17.08 -5.30 15.92
C LEU A 157 18.23 -5.72 16.84
N ASN A 158 18.88 -4.76 17.51
CA ASN A 158 20.10 -4.94 18.30
C ASN A 158 21.25 -5.64 17.54
N GLN A 159 21.22 -5.57 16.20
CA GLN A 159 22.21 -6.18 15.33
C GLN A 159 22.17 -5.51 13.95
N ASN A 160 23.15 -5.82 13.10
CA ASN A 160 23.17 -5.31 11.74
C ASN A 160 21.92 -5.80 10.95
N PRO A 161 21.13 -4.88 10.34
CA PRO A 161 19.87 -5.25 9.68
C PRO A 161 20.06 -6.16 8.47
N PHE A 162 21.21 -6.09 7.78
CA PHE A 162 21.50 -6.98 6.65
C PHE A 162 21.82 -8.40 7.12
N ILE A 163 22.56 -8.53 8.23
CA ILE A 163 22.83 -9.84 8.86
C ILE A 163 21.53 -10.45 9.36
N TRP A 164 20.68 -9.64 10.03
CA TRP A 164 19.35 -10.08 10.44
C TRP A 164 18.51 -10.54 9.25
N LEU A 165 18.46 -9.76 8.16
CA LEU A 165 17.68 -10.12 6.96
C LEU A 165 18.18 -11.41 6.32
N PHE A 166 19.51 -11.58 6.23
CA PHE A 166 20.12 -12.82 5.75
C PHE A 166 19.67 -13.99 6.62
N ASN A 167 19.87 -13.90 7.93
CA ASN A 167 19.46 -14.96 8.86
C ASN A 167 17.96 -15.23 8.77
N TYR A 168 17.12 -14.19 8.70
CA TYR A 168 15.67 -14.30 8.58
C TYR A 168 15.26 -15.08 7.32
N ILE A 169 15.85 -14.78 6.17
CA ILE A 169 15.54 -15.47 4.91
C ILE A 169 16.04 -16.92 4.94
N PHE A 170 17.27 -17.15 5.38
CA PHE A 170 17.92 -18.47 5.34
C PHE A 170 17.53 -19.39 6.50
N HIS A 171 16.90 -18.88 7.56
CA HIS A 171 16.44 -19.69 8.69
C HIS A 171 15.40 -20.75 8.30
N LYS A 172 14.55 -20.48 7.31
CA LYS A 172 13.50 -21.42 6.87
C LYS A 172 13.58 -21.65 5.37
N SER A 173 13.81 -22.90 4.95
CA SER A 173 13.99 -23.26 3.54
C SER A 173 12.80 -22.88 2.66
N HIS A 174 11.57 -22.92 3.19
CA HIS A 174 10.37 -22.52 2.44
C HIS A 174 10.36 -21.04 2.03
N ARG A 175 11.05 -20.16 2.78
CA ARG A 175 11.18 -18.75 2.40
C ARG A 175 11.99 -18.59 1.11
N ILE A 176 13.04 -19.39 0.96
CA ILE A 176 13.86 -19.41 -0.27
C ILE A 176 13.02 -19.91 -1.45
N TYR A 177 12.30 -21.02 -1.27
CA TYR A 177 11.43 -21.56 -2.31
C TYR A 177 10.32 -20.56 -2.71
N LEU A 178 9.72 -19.86 -1.75
CA LEU A 178 8.75 -18.80 -2.02
C LEU A 178 9.36 -17.63 -2.79
N LEU A 179 10.52 -17.13 -2.38
CA LEU A 179 11.18 -16.02 -3.07
C LEU A 179 11.58 -16.40 -4.50
N LEU A 180 12.09 -17.61 -4.72
CA LEU A 180 12.38 -18.13 -6.06
C LEU A 180 11.11 -18.28 -6.89
N PHE A 181 10.04 -18.81 -6.31
CA PHE A 181 8.75 -18.92 -6.97
C PHE A 181 8.22 -17.54 -7.39
N TRP A 182 8.23 -16.55 -6.49
CA TRP A 182 7.80 -15.18 -6.79
C TRP A 182 8.69 -14.50 -7.84
N LEU A 183 10.00 -14.76 -7.83
CA LEU A 183 10.92 -14.29 -8.85
C LEU A 183 10.57 -14.88 -10.23
N ILE A 184 10.30 -16.19 -10.31
CA ILE A 184 9.90 -16.85 -11.55
C ILE A 184 8.56 -16.29 -12.06
N VAL A 185 7.56 -16.14 -11.18
CA VAL A 185 6.26 -15.55 -11.52
C VAL A 185 6.44 -14.13 -12.07
N SER A 186 7.31 -13.33 -11.45
CA SER A 186 7.62 -11.97 -11.90
C SER A 186 8.36 -11.95 -13.24
N LEU A 187 9.32 -12.85 -13.47
CA LEU A 187 10.03 -12.93 -14.75
C LEU A 187 9.11 -13.40 -15.89
N LEU A 188 8.26 -14.39 -15.63
CA LEU A 188 7.23 -14.83 -16.58
C LEU A 188 6.29 -13.70 -16.96
N SER A 189 5.95 -12.82 -16.01
CA SER A 189 5.13 -11.65 -16.29
C SER A 189 5.78 -10.68 -17.27
N LEU A 190 7.05 -10.36 -17.04
CA LEU A 190 7.81 -9.45 -17.89
C LEU A 190 7.94 -10.04 -19.28
N LEU A 191 8.13 -11.36 -19.38
CA LEU A 191 8.17 -12.08 -20.65
C LEU A 191 6.83 -11.98 -21.39
N ILE A 192 5.70 -12.27 -20.73
CA ILE A 192 4.36 -12.21 -21.34
C ILE A 192 4.06 -10.79 -21.84
N VAL A 193 4.33 -9.78 -21.02
CA VAL A 193 4.15 -8.37 -21.39
C VAL A 193 5.02 -8.02 -22.59
N ASN A 194 6.29 -8.42 -22.59
CA ASN A 194 7.21 -8.13 -23.69
C ASN A 194 6.77 -8.79 -25.00
N ILE A 195 6.35 -10.07 -24.95
CA ILE A 195 5.79 -10.78 -26.10
C ILE A 195 4.55 -10.06 -26.64
N HIS A 196 3.61 -9.69 -25.76
CA HIS A 196 2.39 -8.99 -26.16
C HIS A 196 2.70 -7.64 -26.81
N LEU A 197 3.62 -6.87 -26.23
CA LEU A 197 4.06 -5.58 -26.79
C LEU A 197 4.76 -5.74 -28.15
N ARG A 198 5.65 -6.73 -28.29
CA ARG A 198 6.31 -7.04 -29.57
C ARG A 198 5.32 -7.45 -30.63
N TYR A 199 4.35 -8.29 -30.29
CA TYR A 199 3.29 -8.72 -31.19
C TYR A 199 2.41 -7.54 -31.65
N ALA A 200 1.99 -6.68 -30.71
CA ALA A 200 1.22 -5.49 -31.02
C ALA A 200 1.99 -4.52 -31.93
N THR A 201 3.27 -4.29 -31.63
CA THR A 201 4.14 -3.42 -32.43
C THR A 201 4.39 -3.98 -33.83
N ALA A 202 4.67 -5.28 -33.96
CA ALA A 202 4.93 -5.92 -35.25
C ALA A 202 3.71 -5.89 -36.19
N ASN A 203 2.51 -5.94 -35.62
CA ASN A 203 1.26 -5.94 -36.39
C ASN A 203 0.56 -4.57 -36.46
N ASN A 204 1.18 -3.50 -35.95
CA ASN A 204 0.58 -2.16 -35.83
C ASN A 204 -0.80 -2.17 -35.11
N ILE A 205 -0.99 -3.07 -34.14
CA ILE A 205 -2.22 -3.18 -33.35
C ILE A 205 -2.05 -2.34 -32.08
N THR A 206 -3.06 -1.54 -31.75
CA THR A 206 -3.13 -0.89 -30.43
C THR A 206 -3.41 -1.95 -29.36
N TYR A 207 -2.46 -2.18 -28.46
CA TYR A 207 -2.65 -3.12 -27.36
C TYR A 207 -3.67 -2.57 -26.34
N GLU A 208 -4.51 -3.45 -25.79
CA GLU A 208 -5.47 -3.07 -24.76
C GLU A 208 -4.78 -2.97 -23.39
N LYS A 209 -4.60 -1.75 -22.88
CA LYS A 209 -4.02 -1.51 -21.54
C LYS A 209 -4.76 -2.28 -20.42
N THR A 210 -6.06 -2.53 -20.59
CA THR A 210 -6.86 -3.32 -19.64
C THR A 210 -6.37 -4.76 -19.51
N ILE A 211 -5.92 -5.39 -20.59
CA ILE A 211 -5.40 -6.76 -20.57
C ILE A 211 -4.08 -6.82 -19.82
N LEU A 212 -3.16 -5.88 -20.10
CA LEU A 212 -1.87 -5.79 -19.39
C LEU A 212 -2.05 -5.62 -17.87
N ARG A 213 -3.00 -4.79 -17.44
CA ARG A 213 -3.33 -4.64 -16.01
C ARG A 213 -3.88 -5.93 -15.40
N LYS A 214 -4.71 -6.68 -16.12
CA LYS A 214 -5.25 -7.96 -15.63
C LYS A 214 -4.15 -9.00 -15.43
N TYR A 215 -3.11 -9.02 -16.27
CA TYR A 215 -1.94 -9.87 -16.02
C TYR A 215 -1.28 -9.50 -14.69
N PHE A 216 -1.00 -8.21 -14.45
CA PHE A 216 -0.43 -7.76 -13.18
C PHE A 216 -1.29 -8.14 -11.96
N HIS A 217 -2.62 -7.98 -12.06
CA HIS A 217 -3.54 -8.36 -10.98
C HIS A 217 -3.51 -9.86 -10.70
N LEU A 218 -3.55 -10.69 -11.75
CA LEU A 218 -3.49 -12.15 -11.61
C LEU A 218 -2.19 -12.60 -10.93
N LEU A 219 -1.06 -12.00 -11.29
CA LEU A 219 0.24 -12.32 -10.72
C LEU A 219 0.33 -11.91 -9.26
N ALA A 220 -0.16 -10.72 -8.92
CA ALA A 220 -0.27 -10.27 -7.54
C ALA A 220 -1.12 -11.26 -6.73
N ILE A 221 -2.26 -11.71 -7.27
CA ILE A 221 -3.10 -12.74 -6.61
C ILE A 221 -2.31 -14.04 -6.38
N ILE A 222 -1.52 -14.52 -7.34
CA ILE A 222 -0.70 -15.74 -7.19
C ILE A 222 0.36 -15.58 -6.09
N VAL A 223 1.08 -14.45 -6.08
CA VAL A 223 2.10 -14.12 -5.07
C VAL A 223 1.47 -14.03 -3.68
N TYR A 224 0.37 -13.30 -3.53
CA TYR A 224 -0.32 -13.16 -2.25
C TYR A 224 -0.95 -14.47 -1.77
N THR A 225 -1.56 -15.25 -2.66
CA THR A 225 -2.14 -16.55 -2.28
C THR A 225 -1.05 -17.46 -1.74
N SER A 226 0.07 -17.61 -2.44
CA SER A 226 1.19 -18.42 -1.96
C SER A 226 1.80 -17.88 -0.66
N GLY A 227 1.95 -16.56 -0.52
CA GLY A 227 2.43 -15.96 0.73
C GLY A 227 1.51 -16.22 1.92
N ILE A 228 0.19 -16.06 1.76
CA ILE A 228 -0.80 -16.34 2.82
C ILE A 228 -0.78 -17.81 3.22
N LEU A 229 -0.62 -18.72 2.25
CA LEU A 229 -0.63 -20.16 2.53
C LEU A 229 0.65 -20.65 3.22
N PHE A 230 1.80 -20.06 2.91
CA PHE A 230 3.10 -20.62 3.30
C PHE A 230 3.92 -19.75 4.28
N ASP A 231 3.88 -18.41 4.19
CA ASP A 231 4.59 -17.52 5.14
C ASP A 231 4.03 -16.08 5.08
N THR A 232 3.06 -15.78 5.95
CA THR A 232 2.42 -14.46 6.05
C THR A 232 3.40 -13.36 6.48
N HIS A 233 4.35 -13.67 7.36
CA HIS A 233 5.36 -12.70 7.80
C HIS A 233 6.31 -12.28 6.69
N LEU A 234 6.79 -13.25 5.88
CA LEU A 234 7.59 -12.96 4.69
C LEU A 234 6.78 -12.15 3.67
N LEU A 235 5.52 -12.53 3.42
CA LEU A 235 4.65 -11.78 2.52
C LEU A 235 4.46 -10.33 2.98
N THR A 236 4.22 -10.11 4.28
CA THR A 236 4.10 -8.78 4.88
C THR A 236 5.35 -7.95 4.63
N MET A 237 6.53 -8.48 4.96
CA MET A 237 7.83 -7.84 4.71
C MET A 237 8.04 -7.46 3.25
N CYS A 238 7.87 -8.42 2.34
CA CYS A 238 8.05 -8.18 0.91
C CYS A 238 7.02 -7.19 0.36
N SER A 239 5.78 -7.23 0.83
CA SER A 239 4.73 -6.30 0.39
C SER A 239 5.03 -4.85 0.79
N VAL A 240 5.52 -4.63 2.02
CA VAL A 240 5.94 -3.31 2.49
C VAL A 240 7.15 -2.80 1.72
N ALA A 241 8.18 -3.66 1.54
CA ALA A 241 9.34 -3.31 0.73
C ALA A 241 8.95 -2.96 -0.72
N PHE A 242 7.96 -3.67 -1.28
CA PHE A 242 7.46 -3.41 -2.62
C PHE A 242 6.69 -2.08 -2.72
N ILE A 243 5.89 -1.73 -1.71
CA ILE A 243 5.23 -0.41 -1.64
C ILE A 243 6.27 0.72 -1.61
N VAL A 244 7.31 0.59 -0.77
CA VAL A 244 8.40 1.56 -0.71
C VAL A 244 9.12 1.66 -2.06
N LEU A 245 9.38 0.53 -2.72
CA LEU A 245 9.95 0.53 -4.07
C LEU A 245 9.05 1.27 -5.06
N LEU A 246 7.73 1.03 -5.07
CA LEU A 246 6.79 1.73 -5.94
C LEU A 246 6.80 3.25 -5.69
N LEU A 247 6.85 3.69 -4.42
CA LEU A 247 6.95 5.11 -4.07
C LEU A 247 8.25 5.75 -4.60
N LEU A 248 9.38 5.04 -4.51
CA LEU A 248 10.65 5.53 -5.04
C LEU A 248 10.66 5.58 -6.57
N LEU A 249 10.09 4.57 -7.24
CA LEU A 249 9.94 4.55 -8.70
C LEU A 249 9.04 5.70 -9.18
N GLU A 250 7.99 6.03 -8.43
CA GLU A 250 7.14 7.20 -8.67
C GLU A 250 7.93 8.50 -8.55
N CYS A 251 8.75 8.65 -7.50
CA CYS A 251 9.63 9.82 -7.35
C CYS A 251 10.58 9.95 -8.55
N ILE A 252 11.21 8.85 -8.98
CA ILE A 252 12.11 8.81 -10.14
C ILE A 252 11.37 9.24 -11.42
N LYS A 253 10.16 8.73 -11.63
CA LYS A 253 9.29 9.06 -12.78
C LYS A 253 8.95 10.54 -12.81
N ILE A 254 8.43 11.08 -11.71
CA ILE A 254 7.95 12.46 -11.60
C ILE A 254 9.10 13.45 -11.79
N LYS A 255 10.26 13.18 -11.16
CA LYS A 255 11.43 14.06 -11.20
C LYS A 255 12.36 13.83 -12.39
N LYS A 256 12.03 12.85 -13.25
CA LYS A 256 12.84 12.42 -14.40
C LYS A 256 14.30 12.15 -14.01
N VAL A 257 14.50 11.40 -12.91
CA VAL A 257 15.83 11.12 -12.35
C VAL A 257 16.62 10.22 -13.30
N ALA A 258 17.75 10.69 -13.83
CA ALA A 258 18.59 9.90 -14.71
C ALA A 258 19.30 8.75 -13.95
N PRO A 259 19.51 7.56 -14.55
CA PRO A 259 19.19 7.19 -15.94
C PRO A 259 17.78 6.58 -16.11
N LEU A 260 17.08 6.27 -15.02
CA LEU A 260 15.87 5.45 -15.04
C LEU A 260 14.58 6.23 -15.31
N GLY A 261 14.58 7.55 -15.14
CA GLY A 261 13.38 8.39 -15.16
C GLY A 261 12.55 8.28 -16.44
N ASP A 262 13.20 8.33 -17.60
CA ASP A 262 12.50 8.18 -18.88
C ASP A 262 12.08 6.74 -19.15
N ILE A 263 12.88 5.76 -18.74
CA ILE A 263 12.58 4.32 -18.89
C ILE A 263 11.31 3.99 -18.08
N ILE A 264 11.26 4.40 -16.82
CA ILE A 264 10.13 4.16 -15.92
C ILE A 264 8.90 4.91 -16.41
N ARG A 265 9.03 6.18 -16.82
CA ARG A 265 7.90 6.95 -17.36
C ARG A 265 7.30 6.27 -18.59
N ASN A 266 8.13 5.82 -19.53
CA ASN A 266 7.65 5.13 -20.72
C ASN A 266 6.99 3.79 -20.37
N ALA A 267 7.56 3.02 -19.43
CA ALA A 267 6.95 1.80 -18.93
C ALA A 267 5.57 2.07 -18.29
N TRP A 268 5.46 3.12 -17.47
CA TRP A 268 4.21 3.49 -16.79
C TRP A 268 3.12 3.96 -17.74
N ASN A 269 3.47 4.73 -18.78
CA ASN A 269 2.51 5.19 -19.79
C ASN A 269 1.80 4.00 -20.50
N MET A 270 2.43 2.82 -20.53
CA MET A 270 1.80 1.59 -21.05
C MET A 270 0.64 1.09 -20.17
N TYR A 271 0.67 1.38 -18.87
CA TYR A 271 -0.33 0.93 -17.89
C TYR A 271 -1.35 2.01 -17.49
N GLU A 272 -1.03 3.28 -17.77
CA GLU A 272 -1.85 4.45 -17.43
C GLU A 272 -3.29 4.31 -17.92
N ASN A 273 -4.23 4.42 -16.98
CA ASN A 273 -5.65 4.26 -17.19
C ASN A 273 -6.34 5.63 -17.28
N GLU A 274 -7.53 5.68 -17.88
CA GLU A 274 -8.41 6.86 -17.81
C GLU A 274 -8.82 7.22 -16.36
N LYS A 275 -8.60 6.29 -15.43
CA LYS A 275 -8.89 6.43 -13.99
C LYS A 275 -7.74 7.06 -13.20
N ASP A 276 -6.52 7.05 -13.74
CA ASP A 276 -5.35 7.65 -13.09
C ASP A 276 -5.35 9.16 -13.42
N ILE A 277 -6.05 9.94 -12.60
CA ILE A 277 -6.07 11.41 -12.72
C ILE A 277 -4.92 11.95 -11.85
N GLY A 278 -3.80 12.30 -12.47
CA GLY A 278 -2.67 12.94 -11.76
C GLY A 278 -1.31 12.34 -12.10
N ALA A 279 -0.26 12.82 -11.41
CA ALA A 279 1.12 12.44 -11.70
C ALA A 279 1.53 11.05 -11.13
N ILE A 280 0.76 10.48 -10.20
CA ILE A 280 1.10 9.28 -9.43
C ILE A 280 0.24 8.10 -9.91
N MET A 281 0.86 6.93 -10.15
CA MET A 281 0.14 5.72 -10.59
C MET A 281 -0.49 4.97 -9.41
N PHE A 282 -1.53 5.58 -8.85
CA PHE A 282 -2.26 5.09 -7.70
C PHE A 282 -2.82 3.67 -7.87
N SER A 283 -3.22 3.28 -9.08
CA SER A 283 -3.84 1.97 -9.34
C SER A 283 -3.01 0.78 -8.85
N HIS A 284 -1.68 0.79 -9.00
CA HIS A 284 -0.84 -0.35 -8.60
C HIS A 284 -0.50 -0.32 -7.11
N ILE A 285 -0.29 0.89 -6.56
CA ILE A 285 -0.09 1.06 -5.11
C ILE A 285 -1.37 0.61 -4.36
N PHE A 286 -2.56 0.99 -4.84
CA PHE A 286 -3.81 0.56 -4.24
C PHE A 286 -4.13 -0.91 -4.42
N LEU A 287 -3.71 -1.54 -5.52
CA LEU A 287 -3.82 -2.99 -5.65
C LEU A 287 -3.02 -3.68 -4.54
N ILE A 288 -1.75 -3.32 -4.39
CA ILE A 288 -0.85 -3.93 -3.41
C ILE A 288 -1.35 -3.65 -1.98
N ILE A 289 -1.74 -2.41 -1.68
CA ILE A 289 -2.34 -2.07 -0.38
C ILE A 289 -3.64 -2.86 -0.16
N GLY A 290 -4.52 -2.96 -1.15
CA GLY A 290 -5.79 -3.68 -1.04
C GLY A 290 -5.62 -5.18 -0.79
N LEU A 291 -4.56 -5.79 -1.33
CA LEU A 291 -4.20 -7.18 -1.07
C LEU A 291 -3.48 -7.34 0.29
N SER A 292 -2.64 -6.39 0.66
CA SER A 292 -1.84 -6.41 1.89
C SER A 292 -2.60 -6.11 3.17
N TYR A 293 -3.53 -5.16 3.11
CA TYR A 293 -4.17 -4.62 4.30
C TYR A 293 -4.85 -5.71 5.15
N PRO A 294 -5.60 -6.67 4.57
CA PRO A 294 -6.16 -7.77 5.35
C PRO A 294 -5.09 -8.71 5.92
N VAL A 295 -3.97 -8.92 5.22
CA VAL A 295 -2.84 -9.74 5.72
C VAL A 295 -2.17 -9.08 6.91
N TRP A 296 -2.06 -7.75 6.92
CA TRP A 296 -1.40 -7.01 8.01
C TRP A 296 -2.23 -6.95 9.30
N ILE A 297 -3.56 -7.03 9.20
CA ILE A 297 -4.47 -6.85 10.34
C ILE A 297 -5.05 -8.17 10.84
N ALA A 298 -5.25 -9.13 9.95
CA ALA A 298 -5.80 -10.41 10.35
C ALA A 298 -4.74 -11.26 11.08
N ASP A 299 -5.16 -11.82 12.21
CA ASP A 299 -4.41 -12.84 12.95
C ASP A 299 -4.01 -14.01 12.05
N ASP A 300 -2.84 -14.62 12.32
CA ASP A 300 -2.26 -15.70 11.51
C ASP A 300 -3.19 -16.92 11.40
N ASN A 301 -4.04 -17.13 12.40
CA ASN A 301 -5.03 -18.21 12.41
C ASN A 301 -6.29 -17.91 11.58
N LYS A 302 -6.49 -16.66 11.14
CA LYS A 302 -7.69 -16.21 10.42
C LYS A 302 -7.45 -16.11 8.92
N ARG A 303 -7.12 -17.24 8.28
CA ARG A 303 -6.82 -17.32 6.84
C ARG A 303 -7.89 -16.72 5.94
N LEU A 304 -9.18 -16.93 6.24
CA LEU A 304 -10.27 -16.35 5.46
C LEU A 304 -10.27 -14.82 5.49
N ALA A 305 -9.92 -14.23 6.64
CA ALA A 305 -9.77 -12.78 6.77
C ALA A 305 -8.56 -12.27 5.98
N GLN A 306 -7.43 -12.99 6.01
CA GLN A 306 -6.25 -12.66 5.20
C GLN A 306 -6.54 -12.74 3.69
N LEU A 307 -7.34 -13.71 3.26
CA LEU A 307 -7.76 -13.88 1.86
C LEU A 307 -8.78 -12.84 1.38
N SER A 308 -9.40 -12.06 2.28
CA SER A 308 -10.47 -11.12 1.93
C SER A 308 -10.03 -10.08 0.88
N GLY A 309 -8.76 -9.68 0.88
CA GLY A 309 -8.19 -8.78 -0.13
C GLY A 309 -8.17 -9.42 -1.52
N ILE A 310 -7.76 -10.70 -1.59
CA ILE A 310 -7.77 -11.49 -2.82
C ILE A 310 -9.20 -11.73 -3.32
N ILE A 311 -10.13 -12.04 -2.41
CA ILE A 311 -11.54 -12.27 -2.75
C ILE A 311 -12.16 -10.98 -3.29
N SER A 312 -11.92 -9.85 -2.63
CA SER A 312 -12.44 -8.54 -3.05
C SER A 312 -11.86 -8.08 -4.39
N VAL A 313 -10.53 -8.07 -4.53
CA VAL A 313 -9.88 -7.53 -5.72
C VAL A 313 -9.85 -8.53 -6.89
N GLY A 314 -9.76 -9.82 -6.60
CA GLY A 314 -9.76 -10.86 -7.63
C GLY A 314 -11.16 -11.19 -8.11
N ILE A 315 -12.02 -11.65 -7.20
CA ILE A 315 -13.36 -12.18 -7.55
C ILE A 315 -14.36 -11.03 -7.67
N GLY A 316 -14.41 -10.18 -6.65
CA GLY A 316 -15.33 -9.05 -6.58
C GLY A 316 -15.16 -8.06 -7.73
N ASP A 317 -13.95 -7.54 -7.94
CA ASP A 317 -13.69 -6.56 -9.01
C ASP A 317 -13.91 -7.15 -10.40
N SER A 318 -13.51 -8.42 -10.62
CA SER A 318 -13.75 -9.11 -11.89
C SER A 318 -15.23 -9.28 -12.18
N ALA A 319 -16.01 -9.77 -11.22
CA ALA A 319 -17.46 -9.92 -11.36
C ALA A 319 -18.14 -8.57 -11.59
N ALA A 320 -17.75 -7.55 -10.82
CA ALA A 320 -18.29 -6.21 -10.97
C ALA A 320 -17.99 -5.58 -12.33
N SER A 321 -16.77 -5.79 -12.85
CA SER A 321 -16.39 -5.30 -14.17
C SER A 321 -17.11 -6.05 -15.28
N ILE A 322 -17.24 -7.38 -15.21
CA ILE A 322 -17.90 -8.18 -16.25
C ILE A 322 -19.39 -7.83 -16.29
N VAL A 323 -20.07 -7.88 -15.16
CA VAL A 323 -21.51 -7.63 -15.08
C VAL A 323 -21.82 -6.15 -15.37
N GLY A 324 -21.07 -5.23 -14.78
CA GLY A 324 -21.26 -3.80 -15.01
C GLY A 324 -21.03 -3.39 -16.46
N SER A 325 -20.13 -4.07 -17.19
CA SER A 325 -19.89 -3.79 -18.62
C SER A 325 -20.95 -4.38 -19.55
N LYS A 326 -21.54 -5.53 -19.19
CA LYS A 326 -22.50 -6.25 -20.05
C LYS A 326 -23.96 -5.86 -19.82
N ILE A 327 -24.36 -5.67 -18.57
CA ILE A 327 -25.77 -5.48 -18.18
C ILE A 327 -26.00 -4.26 -17.28
N GLY A 328 -24.97 -3.46 -17.01
CA GLY A 328 -25.06 -2.32 -16.11
C GLY A 328 -25.82 -1.15 -16.75
N ILE A 329 -26.91 -0.72 -16.10
CA ILE A 329 -27.77 0.38 -16.55
C ILE A 329 -27.62 1.56 -15.60
N TYR A 330 -27.78 1.32 -14.30
CA TYR A 330 -27.78 2.39 -13.29
C TYR A 330 -26.36 2.73 -12.84
N LYS A 331 -25.86 3.90 -13.25
CA LYS A 331 -24.51 4.37 -12.90
C LYS A 331 -24.47 5.07 -11.55
N TRP A 332 -23.39 4.85 -10.79
CA TRP A 332 -23.09 5.66 -9.62
C TRP A 332 -22.82 7.11 -10.05
N PRO A 333 -23.35 8.12 -9.33
CA PRO A 333 -23.18 9.53 -9.68
C PRO A 333 -21.70 9.90 -9.88
N GLY A 334 -21.37 10.46 -11.04
CA GLY A 334 -20.01 10.91 -11.36
C GLY A 334 -19.00 9.80 -11.68
N THR A 335 -19.43 8.55 -11.88
CA THR A 335 -18.53 7.45 -12.26
C THR A 335 -19.03 6.64 -13.45
N LYS A 336 -18.13 5.85 -14.07
CA LYS A 336 -18.49 4.82 -15.06
C LYS A 336 -18.96 3.50 -14.42
N ARG A 337 -18.96 3.38 -13.08
CA ARG A 337 -19.34 2.16 -12.35
C ARG A 337 -20.86 2.06 -12.25
N THR A 338 -21.38 0.84 -12.26
CA THR A 338 -22.83 0.59 -12.18
C THR A 338 -23.24 -0.08 -10.87
N LEU A 339 -24.48 0.13 -10.46
CA LEU A 339 -25.08 -0.50 -9.28
C LEU A 339 -25.12 -2.02 -9.45
N GLU A 340 -25.50 -2.50 -10.64
CA GLU A 340 -25.60 -3.92 -10.97
C GLU A 340 -24.23 -4.60 -10.92
N GLY A 341 -23.18 -3.93 -11.44
CA GLY A 341 -21.82 -4.40 -11.30
C GLY A 341 -21.40 -4.49 -9.84
N SER A 342 -21.71 -3.46 -9.05
CA SER A 342 -21.36 -3.44 -7.61
C SER A 342 -22.08 -4.55 -6.83
N LEU A 343 -23.37 -4.78 -7.12
CA LEU A 343 -24.15 -5.86 -6.54
C LEU A 343 -23.63 -7.24 -6.94
N ALA A 344 -23.26 -7.44 -8.21
CA ALA A 344 -22.65 -8.69 -8.66
C ALA A 344 -21.31 -8.95 -7.97
N GLY A 345 -20.48 -7.93 -7.79
CA GLY A 345 -19.25 -8.02 -7.01
C GLY A 345 -19.50 -8.45 -5.57
N LEU A 346 -20.52 -7.92 -4.91
CA LEU A 346 -20.90 -8.32 -3.56
C LEU A 346 -21.43 -9.75 -3.48
N ILE A 347 -22.36 -10.11 -4.38
CA ILE A 347 -22.99 -11.45 -4.40
C ILE A 347 -21.95 -12.53 -4.65
N THR A 348 -21.05 -12.33 -5.62
CA THR A 348 -20.01 -13.31 -5.94
C THR A 348 -19.01 -13.49 -4.81
N GLN A 349 -18.61 -12.43 -4.12
CA GLN A 349 -17.78 -12.53 -2.92
C GLN A 349 -18.48 -13.31 -1.81
N PHE A 350 -19.77 -13.01 -1.55
CA PHE A 350 -20.54 -13.74 -0.53
C PHE A 350 -20.65 -15.22 -0.88
N LEU A 351 -21.05 -15.56 -2.10
CA LEU A 351 -21.14 -16.94 -2.59
C LEU A 351 -19.78 -17.66 -2.50
N PHE A 352 -18.69 -16.99 -2.86
CA PHE A 352 -17.36 -17.58 -2.78
C PHE A 352 -16.94 -17.84 -1.33
N ILE A 353 -17.21 -16.92 -0.41
CA ILE A 353 -16.96 -17.11 1.02
C ILE A 353 -17.82 -18.24 1.58
N THR A 354 -19.10 -18.33 1.22
CA THR A 354 -19.98 -19.44 1.63
C THR A 354 -19.50 -20.78 1.06
N CYS A 355 -19.04 -20.79 -0.19
CA CYS A 355 -18.44 -21.97 -0.82
C CYS A 355 -17.18 -22.41 -0.08
N LEU A 356 -16.26 -21.48 0.21
CA LEU A 356 -15.08 -21.78 1.03
C LEU A 356 -15.47 -22.31 2.41
N TRP A 357 -16.45 -21.71 3.07
CA TRP A 357 -16.92 -22.18 4.38
C TRP A 357 -17.54 -23.59 4.31
N TYR A 358 -18.33 -23.88 3.27
CA TYR A 358 -18.98 -25.17 3.09
C TYR A 358 -18.02 -26.29 2.68
N PHE A 359 -17.02 -25.99 1.83
CA PHE A 359 -16.07 -26.97 1.29
C PHE A 359 -14.70 -26.98 2.01
N GLY A 360 -14.41 -26.01 2.88
CA GLY A 360 -13.06 -25.83 3.40
C GLY A 360 -12.87 -24.76 4.48
N THR A 361 -13.45 -25.00 5.65
CA THR A 361 -12.76 -24.92 6.97
C THR A 361 -13.51 -25.78 7.96
#